data_AF-A0A249NSF2-F1
#
_entry.id   AF-A0A249NSF2-F1
#
_cell.length_a   1.000
_cell.length_b   1.000
_cell.length_c   1.000
_cell.angle_alpha   90.00
_cell.angle_beta   90.00
_cell.angle_gamma   90.00
#
_symmetry.space_group_name_H-M   'P 1'
#
loop_
_entity.id
_entity.type
_entity.pdbx_description
1 polymer ?
#
loop_
_entity_poly.entity_id
_entity_poly.type
_entity_poly.pdbx_seq_one_letter_code
_entity_poly.pdbx_strand_id
1 'polypeptide(L)' 'MRMKPHREISPTGPVGPRCIAFLRRVRAGGSHYTIVNNADREAREKALSAGFIAAVGKSRDDVRLTAAGATYLDRLARVE' A
#
# COMPACT_ATOMS: atom_id res chain seq x y z
N MET A 1 12.62 -1.34 -31.21
CA MET A 1 11.74 -0.89 -30.11
C MET A 1 12.33 -1.31 -28.77
N ARG A 2 13.07 -0.42 -28.09
CA ARG A 2 13.56 -0.61 -26.72
C ARG A 2 13.78 0.77 -26.12
N MET A 3 13.04 1.14 -25.06
CA MET A 3 13.36 2.07 -23.95
C MET A 3 12.16 2.05 -22.96
N LYS A 4 12.24 1.30 -21.84
CA LYS A 4 12.45 1.71 -20.42
C LYS A 4 11.16 2.20 -19.71
N PRO A 5 10.93 1.81 -18.42
CA PRO A 5 11.67 2.39 -17.30
C PRO A 5 12.32 1.33 -16.41
N HIS A 6 13.61 1.48 -16.09
CA HIS A 6 14.05 2.13 -14.85
C HIS A 6 13.30 1.58 -13.62
N ARG A 7 13.40 0.26 -13.38
CA ARG A 7 13.08 -0.28 -12.06
C ARG A 7 14.29 -0.03 -11.16
N GLU A 8 14.40 1.22 -10.71
CA GLU A 8 15.26 1.57 -9.61
C GLU A 8 14.73 0.87 -8.37
N ILE A 9 15.38 -0.23 -8.02
CA ILE A 9 15.14 -0.95 -6.77
C ILE A 9 15.93 -0.19 -5.71
N SER A 10 15.35 0.89 -5.20
CA SER A 10 15.89 1.59 -4.04
C SER A 10 15.85 0.67 -2.80
N PRO A 11 16.84 0.76 -1.89
CA PRO A 11 17.22 -0.29 -0.92
C PRO A 11 16.27 -0.54 0.28
N THR A 12 15.02 -0.09 0.21
CA THR A 12 14.01 -0.19 1.29
C THR A 12 12.78 -0.99 0.85
N GLY A 13 12.95 -2.27 0.57
CA GLY A 13 11.87 -3.26 0.36
C GLY A 13 10.99 -3.05 -0.89
N PRO A 14 10.09 -4.01 -1.19
CA PRO A 14 9.18 -3.94 -2.36
C PRO A 14 8.16 -2.79 -2.27
N VAL A 15 8.04 -2.16 -1.09
CA VAL A 15 7.11 -1.08 -0.79
C VAL A 15 7.86 0.01 -0.02
N GLY A 16 8.11 1.14 -0.68
CA GLY A 16 8.82 2.26 -0.07
C GLY A 16 8.05 2.91 1.10
N PRO A 17 8.70 3.86 1.83
CA PRO A 17 8.17 4.45 3.07
C PRO A 17 6.79 5.10 2.92
N ARG A 18 6.48 5.66 1.75
CA ARG A 18 5.16 6.24 1.44
C ARG A 18 4.05 5.19 1.46
N CYS A 19 4.33 3.96 1.04
CA CYS A 19 3.36 2.87 1.06
C CYS A 19 3.16 2.31 2.46
N ILE A 20 4.21 2.27 3.28
CA ILE A 20 4.09 1.92 4.71
C ILE A 20 3.20 2.93 5.44
N ALA A 21 3.44 4.24 5.22
CA ALA A 21 2.61 5.29 5.80
C ALA A 21 1.13 5.17 5.36
N PHE A 22 0.91 4.84 4.08
CA PHE A 22 -0.43 4.55 3.56
C PHE A 22 -1.09 3.36 4.28
N LEU A 23 -0.41 2.21 4.39
CA LEU A 23 -0.93 1.04 5.09
C LEU A 23 -1.27 1.35 6.56
N ARG A 24 -0.46 2.16 7.24
CA ARG A 24 -0.74 2.64 8.61
C ARG A 24 -2.02 3.49 8.65
N ARG A 25 -2.25 4.37 7.68
CA ARG A 25 -3.52 5.14 7.59
C ARG A 25 -4.73 4.26 7.31
N VAL A 26 -4.61 3.29 6.40
CA VAL A 26 -5.70 2.34 6.11
C VAL A 26 -6.05 1.54 7.37
N ARG A 27 -5.03 1.11 8.14
CA ARG A 27 -5.23 0.44 9.45
C ARG A 27 -5.92 1.36 10.46
N ALA A 28 -5.51 2.63 10.52
CA ALA A 28 -6.10 3.62 11.44
C ALA A 28 -7.55 3.99 11.05
N GLY A 29 -7.89 3.97 9.75
CA GLY A 29 -9.25 4.14 9.26
C GLY A 29 -10.19 2.95 9.57
N GLY A 30 -9.65 1.85 10.09
CA GLY A 30 -10.43 0.69 10.53
C GLY A 30 -10.94 -0.16 9.37
N SER A 31 -12.26 -0.17 9.16
CA SER A 31 -12.93 -1.12 8.25
C SER A 31 -12.73 -0.79 6.77
N HIS A 32 -12.59 0.50 6.43
CA HIS A 32 -12.46 1.01 5.07
C HIS A 32 -11.74 2.35 5.08
N TYR A 33 -10.93 2.57 4.05
CA TYR A 33 -10.22 3.82 3.82
C TYR A 33 -10.46 4.30 2.41
N THR A 34 -11.01 5.51 2.29
CA THR A 34 -11.23 6.14 0.99
C THR A 34 -10.01 6.98 0.61
N ILE A 35 -9.42 6.66 -0.54
CA ILE A 35 -8.30 7.40 -1.11
C ILE A 35 -8.82 8.68 -1.72
N VAL A 36 -8.38 9.81 -1.18
CA VAL A 36 -8.77 11.15 -1.67
C VAL A 36 -7.64 11.89 -2.41
N ASN A 37 -6.40 11.39 -2.31
CA ASN A 37 -5.21 12.06 -2.85
C ASN A 37 -4.49 11.22 -3.90
N ASN A 38 -4.00 11.88 -4.96
CA ASN A 38 -3.27 11.20 -6.04
C ASN A 38 -1.97 10.53 -5.55
N ALA A 39 -1.32 11.09 -4.52
CA ALA A 39 -0.13 10.50 -3.92
C ALA A 39 -0.39 9.12 -3.27
N ASP A 40 -1.59 8.91 -2.74
CA ASP A 40 -2.01 7.62 -2.16
C ASP A 40 -2.40 6.62 -3.26
N ARG A 41 -2.80 7.10 -4.45
CA ARG A 41 -3.19 6.25 -5.57
C ARG A 41 -2.01 5.41 -6.09
N GLU A 42 -0.81 5.97 -6.19
CA GLU A 42 0.40 5.21 -6.56
C GLU A 42 0.78 4.17 -5.47
N ALA A 43 0.63 4.54 -4.21
CA ALA A 43 0.88 3.63 -3.09
C ALA A 43 -0.14 2.48 -3.07
N ARG A 44 -1.39 2.77 -3.40
CA ARG A 44 -2.47 1.79 -3.54
C ARG A 44 -2.16 0.78 -4.61
N GLU A 45 -1.74 1.19 -5.82
CA GLU A 45 -1.45 0.22 -6.89
C GLU A 45 -0.35 -0.77 -6.48
N LYS A 46 0.69 -0.29 -5.82
CA LYS A 46 1.76 -1.14 -5.27
C LYS A 46 1.25 -2.06 -4.16
N ALA A 47 0.47 -1.53 -3.22
CA ALA A 47 -0.08 -2.31 -2.11
C ALA A 47 -1.10 -3.35 -2.57
N LEU A 48 -1.89 -3.04 -3.60
CA LEU A 48 -2.86 -3.94 -4.23
C LEU A 48 -2.14 -5.04 -5.01
N SER A 49 -1.13 -4.68 -5.80
CA SER A 49 -0.31 -5.66 -6.53
C SER A 49 0.47 -6.58 -5.59
N ALA A 50 0.82 -6.12 -4.39
CA ALA A 50 1.46 -6.93 -3.36
C ALA A 50 0.46 -7.71 -2.48
N GLY A 51 -0.86 -7.50 -2.66
CA GLY A 51 -1.90 -8.18 -1.88
C GLY A 51 -2.05 -7.70 -0.44
N PHE A 52 -1.51 -6.53 -0.09
CA PHE A 52 -1.65 -5.97 1.27
C PHE A 52 -3.00 -5.31 1.51
N ILE A 53 -3.65 -4.82 0.46
CA ILE A 53 -4.98 -4.21 0.51
C ILE A 53 -5.92 -4.86 -0.51
N ALA A 54 -7.22 -4.77 -0.23
CA ALA A 54 -8.29 -5.16 -1.13
C ALA A 54 -9.23 -3.98 -1.37
N ALA A 55 -9.71 -3.80 -2.60
CA ALA A 55 -10.75 -2.80 -2.87
C ALA A 55 -12.09 -3.27 -2.29
N VAL A 56 -12.82 -2.36 -1.64
CA VAL A 56 -14.14 -2.65 -1.05
C VAL A 56 -15.21 -1.88 -1.80
N GLY A 57 -16.24 -2.58 -2.25
CA GLY A 57 -17.37 -1.95 -2.94
C GLY A 57 -17.07 -1.54 -4.39
N LYS A 58 -17.91 -0.62 -4.89
CA LYS A 58 -17.94 -0.23 -6.31
C LYS A 58 -16.89 0.85 -6.64
N SER A 59 -16.43 1.59 -5.64
CA SER A 59 -15.43 2.64 -5.78
C SER A 59 -14.03 2.05 -5.68
N ARG A 60 -13.22 2.27 -6.71
CA ARG A 60 -11.81 1.83 -6.72
C ARG A 60 -10.98 2.49 -5.62
N ASP A 61 -11.41 3.65 -5.14
CA ASP A 61 -10.73 4.43 -4.12
C ASP A 61 -11.02 3.94 -2.69
N ASP A 62 -12.05 3.11 -2.49
CA ASP A 62 -12.33 2.52 -1.19
C ASP A 62 -11.57 1.20 -1.02
N VAL A 63 -10.72 1.13 -0.01
CA VAL A 63 -9.84 -0.01 0.21
C VAL A 63 -9.83 -0.44 1.67
N ARG A 64 -9.61 -1.73 1.91
CA ARG A 64 -9.47 -2.33 3.23
C ARG A 64 -8.14 -3.03 3.35
N LEU A 65 -7.57 -2.99 4.54
CA LEU A 65 -6.38 -3.74 4.89
C LEU A 65 -6.69 -5.25 4.94
N THR A 66 -5.86 -6.05 4.27
CA THR A 66 -5.95 -7.51 4.34
C THR A 66 -5.17 -8.04 5.55
N ALA A 67 -5.36 -9.33 5.86
CA ALA A 67 -4.54 -10.02 6.85
C ALA A 67 -3.03 -9.93 6.54
N ALA A 68 -2.65 -10.06 5.26
CA ALA A 68 -1.26 -9.95 4.83
C ALA A 68 -0.67 -8.55 5.08
N GLY A 69 -1.44 -7.50 4.78
CA GLY A 69 -1.05 -6.12 5.07
C GLY A 69 -0.91 -5.84 6.57
N ALA A 70 -1.81 -6.41 7.38
CA ALA A 70 -1.74 -6.31 8.84
C ALA A 70 -0.49 -7.01 9.40
N THR A 71 -0.20 -8.24 8.95
CA THR A 71 1.02 -8.98 9.35
C THR A 71 2.29 -8.26 8.92
N TYR A 72 2.30 -7.64 7.73
CA TYR A 72 3.45 -6.84 7.29
C TYR A 72 3.71 -5.64 8.21
N LEU A 73 2.67 -4.90 8.58
CA LEU A 73 2.78 -3.79 9.53
C LEU A 73 3.19 -4.25 10.93
N ASP A 74 2.69 -5.40 11.39
CA ASP A 74 3.05 -5.97 12.69
C ASP A 74 4.54 -6.36 12.75
N ARG A 75 5.05 -7.01 11.69
CA ARG A 75 6.48 -7.31 11.56
C ARG A 75 7.32 -6.04 11.55
N LEU A 76 6.87 -5.00 10.85
CA LEU A 76 7.59 -3.73 10.80
C LEU A 76 7.63 -3.04 12.17
N ALA A 77 6.51 -3.05 12.90
CA ALA A 77 6.40 -2.44 14.23
C ALA A 77 7.24 -3.16 15.31
N ARG A 78 7.60 -4.43 15.10
CA ARG A 78 8.50 -5.18 16.00
C ARG A 78 9.99 -4.94 15.76
N VAL A 79 10.34 -4.34 14.62
CA VAL A 79 11.73 -4.07 14.22
C VAL A 79 12.15 -2.65 14.64
N GLU A 80 11.21 -1.83 15.13
CA GLU A 80 11.42 -0.47 15.65
C GLU A 80 11.62 -0.46 17.17
#